data_AF-A0A915CZX7-F1
#
_entry.id   AF-A0A915CZX7-F1
#
_cell.length_a   1.000
_cell.length_b   1.000
_cell.length_c   1.000
_cell.angle_alpha   90.00
_cell.angle_beta   90.00
_cell.angle_gamma   90.00
#
_symmetry.space_group_name_H-M   'P 1'
#
loop_
_entity.id
_entity.type
_entity.pdbx_description
1 polymer ?
#
loop_
_entity_poly.entity_id
_entity_poly.type
_entity_poly.pdbx_seq_one_letter_code
_entity_poly.pdbx_strand_id
1 'polypeptide(L)'
;MKNKELSQMFKPWTARIAAGVVFGVLVIGLVVLYYSLQNRTSPTSSPQVMSDQLSFPFQTKEDSVLHIWLRATASEAAKVSIPSPSSSNPTRSIQTNETGEFEFHEVRLGAEQGLTALTWSTLTTNVSYAYVYEPSKVLDEGIRIIYITPAARNSHYGDSYHFRPPLGWMNDPNGFSKLNDNYHLFYQHYPHTLKWHAMHWGHAVSKDLVNWVHMPIFLRPDIIVTQKHKGNGGIFSGSAIPLPNNQGLRLFYTDDISDKEPKKEYQRSVITLDGIMPAGESEVILPNPPTPDQVANLTGDFRDPNAFMGPDGKWKMILGSYNGKGGVLLLYSTDDPTGATGWAFVNVIWEDDRLA
;
A
#
# COMPACT_ATOMS: atom_id res chain seq x y z
N MET A 1 47.69 46.33 19.07
CA MET A 1 47.09 46.59 17.74
C MET A 1 45.59 46.27 17.82
N LYS A 2 44.80 47.23 18.33
CA LYS A 2 43.61 47.86 17.71
C LYS A 2 42.53 46.92 17.14
N ASN A 3 41.43 46.84 17.90
CA ASN A 3 40.06 46.35 17.60
C ASN A 3 39.36 47.01 16.37
N LYS A 4 40.09 47.43 15.34
CA LYS A 4 39.53 48.15 14.18
C LYS A 4 39.52 47.35 12.86
N GLU A 5 40.11 46.14 12.82
CA GLU A 5 40.17 45.35 11.57
C GLU A 5 39.13 44.21 11.49
N LEU A 6 38.56 43.74 12.60
CA LEU A 6 37.52 42.70 12.57
C LEU A 6 36.13 43.21 12.12
N SER A 7 35.85 44.51 12.26
CA SER A 7 34.54 45.10 11.89
C SER A 7 34.41 45.51 10.42
N GLN A 8 35.50 45.47 9.65
CA GLN A 8 35.48 45.75 8.20
C GLN A 8 35.31 44.48 7.35
N MET A 9 35.62 43.29 7.87
CA MET A 9 35.44 42.02 7.12
C MET A 9 33.99 41.53 7.02
N PHE A 10 33.07 41.97 7.90
CA PHE A 10 31.68 41.48 7.93
C PHE A 10 30.63 42.43 7.30
N LYS A 11 31.03 43.62 6.87
CA LYS A 11 30.10 44.60 6.27
C LYS A 11 29.47 44.19 4.91
N PRO A 12 30.09 43.36 4.05
CA PRO A 12 29.42 42.92 2.83
C PRO A 12 28.37 41.82 3.05
N TRP A 13 28.39 41.14 4.21
CA TRP A 13 27.55 39.97 4.49
C TRP A 13 26.25 40.31 5.20
N THR A 14 26.21 41.36 6.03
CA THR A 14 24.98 41.73 6.76
C THR A 14 23.92 42.37 5.86
N ALA A 15 24.32 43.06 4.78
CA ALA A 15 23.38 43.63 3.81
C ALA A 15 22.75 42.57 2.88
N ARG A 16 23.47 41.48 2.55
CA ARG A 16 22.94 40.38 1.72
C ARG A 16 22.03 39.43 2.50
N ILE A 17 22.26 39.27 3.82
CA ILE A 17 21.39 38.48 4.68
C ILE A 17 20.08 39.23 4.97
N ALA A 18 20.11 40.56 5.16
CA ALA A 18 18.87 41.33 5.34
C ALA A 18 17.97 41.30 4.08
N ALA A 19 18.56 41.44 2.88
CA ALA A 19 17.79 41.35 1.63
C ALA A 19 17.32 39.91 1.34
N GLY A 20 18.15 38.89 1.59
CA GLY A 20 17.80 37.48 1.38
C GLY A 20 16.77 36.94 2.37
N VAL A 21 16.78 37.40 3.62
CA VAL A 21 15.78 37.03 4.64
C VAL A 21 14.45 37.74 4.37
N VAL A 22 14.47 39.01 3.93
CA VAL A 22 13.23 39.70 3.53
C VAL A 22 12.63 39.10 2.26
N PHE A 23 13.44 38.73 1.26
CA PHE A 23 12.96 38.04 0.05
C PHE A 23 12.51 36.60 0.34
N GLY A 24 13.22 35.87 1.20
CA GLY A 24 12.85 34.52 1.62
C GLY A 24 11.54 34.49 2.42
N VAL A 25 11.33 35.45 3.34
CA VAL A 25 10.09 35.56 4.12
C VAL A 25 8.92 36.06 3.24
N LEU A 26 9.15 36.91 2.24
CA LEU A 26 8.13 37.31 1.26
C LEU A 26 7.78 36.19 0.28
N VAL A 27 8.75 35.40 -0.19
CA VAL A 27 8.50 34.25 -1.09
C VAL A 27 7.84 33.10 -0.32
N ILE A 28 8.27 32.81 0.91
CA ILE A 28 7.58 31.82 1.77
C ILE A 28 6.19 32.35 2.16
N GLY A 29 6.05 33.64 2.47
CA GLY A 29 4.76 34.28 2.73
C GLY A 29 3.82 34.22 1.52
N LEU A 30 4.32 34.44 0.31
CA LEU A 30 3.56 34.34 -0.93
C LEU A 30 3.27 32.90 -1.35
N VAL A 31 4.15 31.94 -1.07
CA VAL A 31 3.91 30.50 -1.32
C VAL A 31 2.92 29.94 -0.31
N VAL A 32 2.98 30.34 0.96
CA VAL A 32 2.01 29.98 2.00
C VAL A 32 0.66 30.66 1.73
N LEU A 33 0.65 31.92 1.26
CA LEU A 33 -0.58 32.60 0.84
C LEU A 33 -1.14 31.99 -0.45
N TYR A 34 -0.29 31.57 -1.41
CA TYR A 34 -0.70 30.89 -2.64
C TYR A 34 -1.25 29.49 -2.35
N TYR A 35 -0.62 28.70 -1.47
CA TYR A 35 -1.16 27.42 -0.99
C TYR A 35 -2.43 27.60 -0.15
N SER A 36 -2.51 28.66 0.66
CA SER A 36 -3.72 28.98 1.43
C SER A 36 -4.86 29.45 0.53
N LEU A 37 -4.57 30.14 -0.57
CA LEU A 37 -5.55 30.60 -1.56
C LEU A 37 -5.98 29.46 -2.52
N GLN A 38 -5.07 28.56 -2.90
CA GLN A 38 -5.38 27.32 -3.63
C GLN A 38 -6.23 26.36 -2.78
N ASN A 39 -5.98 26.27 -1.47
CA ASN A 39 -6.80 25.48 -0.53
C ASN A 39 -8.06 26.22 -0.02
N ARG A 40 -8.35 27.43 -0.52
CA ARG A 40 -9.55 28.21 -0.13
C ARG A 40 -10.64 28.27 -1.19
N THR A 41 -10.54 27.50 -2.26
CA THR A 41 -11.67 27.26 -3.17
C THR A 41 -12.27 25.87 -2.97
N SER A 42 -12.52 25.51 -1.70
CA SER A 42 -13.65 24.63 -1.41
C SER A 42 -14.88 25.53 -1.36
N PRO A 43 -15.92 25.32 -2.20
CA PRO A 43 -17.21 25.91 -1.93
C PRO A 43 -17.60 25.46 -0.53
N THR A 44 -17.73 26.40 0.40
CA THR A 44 -18.37 26.17 1.69
C THR A 44 -19.85 25.95 1.43
N SER A 45 -20.20 24.79 0.89
CA SER A 45 -21.45 24.14 1.19
C SER A 45 -21.10 23.07 2.21
N SER A 46 -21.39 23.32 3.49
CA SER A 46 -21.55 22.26 4.48
C SER A 46 -22.31 21.11 3.82
N PRO A 47 -21.91 19.84 4.00
CA PRO A 47 -22.67 18.73 3.45
C PRO A 47 -24.12 18.91 3.88
N GLN A 48 -25.03 19.09 2.93
CA GLN A 48 -26.44 19.02 3.22
C GLN A 48 -26.74 17.56 3.55
N VAL A 49 -26.73 17.27 4.85
CA VAL A 49 -27.21 16.00 5.39
C VAL A 49 -28.72 15.99 5.19
N MET A 50 -29.17 15.58 4.01
CA MET A 50 -30.49 14.96 3.91
C MET A 50 -30.36 13.59 4.58
N SER A 51 -31.18 13.35 5.61
CA SER A 51 -30.82 12.71 6.88
C SER A 51 -30.09 11.37 6.89
N ASP A 52 -29.95 10.65 5.79
CA ASP A 52 -29.38 9.31 5.74
C ASP A 52 -28.56 9.02 4.46
N GLN A 53 -28.21 10.06 3.70
CA GLN A 53 -27.49 9.92 2.43
C GLN A 53 -26.19 10.71 2.46
N LEU A 54 -25.10 10.05 2.06
CA LEU A 54 -23.80 10.68 1.86
C LEU A 54 -23.51 10.80 0.37
N SER A 55 -22.88 11.91 -0.03
CA SER A 55 -22.44 12.16 -1.40
C SER A 55 -21.09 12.87 -1.41
N PHE A 56 -20.12 12.31 -2.12
CA PHE A 56 -18.74 12.83 -2.19
C PHE A 56 -18.38 13.14 -3.64
N PRO A 57 -18.23 14.42 -4.02
CA PRO A 57 -17.89 14.79 -5.37
C PRO A 57 -16.44 14.41 -5.72
N PHE A 58 -16.19 13.98 -6.95
CA PHE A 58 -14.85 13.73 -7.47
C PHE A 58 -14.79 13.90 -8.99
N GLN A 59 -13.58 14.13 -9.49
CA GLN A 59 -13.32 14.37 -10.91
C GLN A 59 -12.84 13.10 -11.61
N THR A 60 -13.55 12.70 -12.66
CA THR A 60 -13.12 11.63 -13.58
C THR A 60 -12.31 12.18 -14.74
N LYS A 61 -11.38 11.36 -15.23
CA LYS A 61 -10.53 11.55 -16.41
C LYS A 61 -10.68 10.33 -17.34
N GLU A 62 -10.03 10.40 -18.51
CA GLU A 62 -10.18 9.47 -19.63
C GLU A 62 -9.99 7.98 -19.27
N ASP A 63 -9.12 7.66 -18.31
CA ASP A 63 -8.79 6.30 -17.88
C ASP A 63 -9.01 6.08 -16.38
N SER A 64 -9.82 6.91 -15.72
CA SER A 64 -10.04 6.81 -14.27
C SER A 64 -10.56 5.43 -13.86
N VAL A 65 -9.93 4.86 -12.83
CA VAL A 65 -10.32 3.63 -12.15
C VAL A 65 -10.69 3.97 -10.71
N LEU A 66 -11.90 3.61 -10.29
CA LEU A 66 -12.37 3.74 -8.92
C LEU A 66 -12.15 2.41 -8.18
N HIS A 67 -11.50 2.48 -7.03
CA HIS A 67 -11.44 1.41 -6.06
C HIS A 67 -12.29 1.79 -4.84
N ILE A 68 -13.13 0.87 -4.39
CA ILE A 68 -14.03 1.08 -3.25
C ILE A 68 -14.24 -0.20 -2.45
N TRP A 69 -14.33 -0.03 -1.14
CA TRP A 69 -14.62 -1.09 -0.18
C TRP A 69 -15.93 -0.78 0.55
N LEU A 70 -16.93 -1.65 0.42
CA LEU A 70 -18.24 -1.47 1.03
C LEU A 70 -18.81 -2.79 1.58
N ARG A 71 -19.74 -2.66 2.52
CA ARG A 71 -20.53 -3.77 3.07
C ARG A 71 -21.93 -3.28 3.44
N ALA A 72 -22.88 -4.19 3.47
CA ALA A 72 -24.21 -4.00 4.00
C ALA A 72 -24.17 -3.77 5.53
N THR A 73 -25.01 -2.87 6.03
CA THR A 73 -25.19 -2.63 7.47
C THR A 73 -26.05 -3.70 8.14
N ALA A 74 -26.96 -4.29 7.39
CA ALA A 74 -27.96 -5.26 7.84
C ALA A 74 -28.40 -6.16 6.67
N SER A 75 -29.65 -6.62 6.65
CA SER A 75 -30.16 -7.56 5.64
C SER A 75 -30.40 -6.95 4.25
N GLU A 76 -30.51 -5.62 4.14
CA GLU A 76 -30.63 -4.97 2.84
C GLU A 76 -29.26 -4.82 2.19
N ALA A 77 -29.19 -5.05 0.88
CA ALA A 77 -27.97 -4.89 0.11
C ALA A 77 -27.38 -3.48 0.26
N ALA A 78 -26.09 -3.40 0.49
CA ALA A 78 -25.35 -2.16 0.33
C ALA A 78 -25.41 -1.73 -1.14
N LYS A 79 -25.56 -0.41 -1.36
CA LYS A 79 -25.59 0.18 -2.70
C LYS A 79 -24.88 1.52 -2.72
N VAL A 80 -23.93 1.63 -3.63
CA VAL A 80 -23.27 2.89 -3.98
C VAL A 80 -23.63 3.24 -5.41
N SER A 81 -23.96 4.51 -5.64
CA SER A 81 -24.33 5.06 -6.96
C SER A 81 -23.28 6.06 -7.42
N ILE A 82 -22.97 6.01 -8.71
CA ILE A 82 -22.00 6.89 -9.39
C ILE A 82 -22.70 7.44 -10.64
N PRO A 83 -23.31 8.63 -10.56
CA PRO A 83 -23.92 9.27 -11.72
C PRO A 83 -22.90 9.46 -12.84
N SER A 84 -23.34 9.42 -14.09
CA SER A 84 -22.49 9.84 -15.19
C SER A 84 -22.27 11.36 -15.13
N PRO A 85 -21.05 11.86 -15.42
CA PRO A 85 -20.85 13.28 -15.73
C PRO A 85 -21.69 13.76 -16.93
N SER A 86 -22.07 12.87 -17.86
CA SER A 86 -22.98 13.16 -18.95
C SER A 86 -24.41 12.77 -18.56
N SER A 87 -25.34 13.73 -18.60
CA SER A 87 -26.76 13.46 -18.29
C SER A 87 -27.44 12.46 -19.24
N SER A 88 -26.80 12.13 -20.38
CA SER A 88 -27.29 11.13 -21.33
C SER A 88 -27.01 9.67 -20.92
N ASN A 89 -26.08 9.44 -20.00
CA ASN A 89 -25.58 8.10 -19.69
C ASN A 89 -26.09 7.64 -18.32
N PRO A 90 -26.35 6.34 -18.15
CA PRO A 90 -26.97 5.83 -16.94
C PRO A 90 -26.03 5.94 -15.74
N THR A 91 -26.63 6.17 -14.57
CA THR A 91 -25.94 6.03 -13.28
C THR A 91 -25.44 4.61 -13.10
N ARG A 92 -24.14 4.47 -12.82
CA ARG A 92 -23.54 3.18 -12.44
C ARG A 92 -23.87 2.89 -10.98
N SER A 93 -24.04 1.62 -10.62
CA SER A 93 -24.20 1.22 -9.23
C SER A 93 -23.36 0.00 -8.87
N ILE A 94 -22.82 0.01 -7.67
CA ILE A 94 -22.12 -1.12 -7.04
C ILE A 94 -23.02 -1.62 -5.92
N GLN A 95 -23.18 -2.93 -5.81
CA GLN A 95 -24.01 -3.55 -4.79
C GLN A 95 -23.32 -4.76 -4.20
N THR A 96 -23.55 -4.98 -2.90
CA THR A 96 -23.09 -6.18 -2.18
C THR A 96 -24.08 -6.55 -1.08
N ASN A 97 -24.19 -7.85 -0.79
CA ASN A 97 -24.94 -8.35 0.36
C ASN A 97 -24.02 -8.68 1.54
N GLU A 98 -22.72 -8.47 1.40
CA GLU A 98 -21.75 -8.80 2.43
C GLU A 98 -21.97 -7.95 3.68
N THR A 99 -22.13 -8.59 4.84
CA THR A 99 -22.36 -7.89 6.13
C THR A 99 -21.17 -8.00 7.07
N GLY A 100 -20.28 -8.97 6.82
CA GLY A 100 -19.10 -9.24 7.63
C GLY A 100 -17.99 -8.24 7.36
N GLU A 101 -17.16 -8.52 6.35
CA GLU A 101 -16.03 -7.68 5.97
C GLU A 101 -16.34 -6.80 4.75
N PHE A 102 -15.49 -5.81 4.49
CA PHE A 102 -15.68 -4.91 3.36
C PHE A 102 -15.29 -5.58 2.05
N GLU A 103 -16.24 -5.72 1.13
CA GLU A 103 -16.01 -6.24 -0.21
C GLU A 103 -15.37 -5.16 -1.10
N PHE A 104 -14.34 -5.55 -1.85
CA PHE A 104 -13.68 -4.69 -2.82
C PHE A 104 -14.39 -4.69 -4.17
N HIS A 105 -14.53 -3.51 -4.78
CA HIS A 105 -14.93 -3.38 -6.17
C HIS A 105 -13.99 -2.43 -6.92
N GLU A 106 -13.64 -2.82 -8.15
CA GLU A 106 -13.00 -1.99 -9.15
C GLU A 106 -14.05 -1.55 -10.18
N VAL A 107 -14.09 -0.25 -10.49
CA VAL A 107 -14.95 0.29 -11.54
C VAL A 107 -14.12 1.15 -12.49
N ARG A 108 -14.06 0.73 -13.76
CA ARG A 108 -13.47 1.54 -14.83
C ARG A 108 -14.47 2.59 -15.28
N LEU A 109 -14.12 3.85 -15.10
CA LEU A 109 -14.98 4.98 -15.42
C LEU A 109 -14.76 5.51 -16.85
N GLY A 110 -13.73 5.00 -17.52
CA GLY A 110 -12.98 5.55 -18.66
C GLY A 110 -13.71 5.79 -19.98
N ALA A 111 -14.54 6.82 -20.01
CA ALA A 111 -14.90 7.54 -21.23
C ALA A 111 -15.45 8.94 -20.91
N GLU A 112 -16.05 9.09 -19.73
CA GLU A 112 -16.77 10.29 -19.32
C GLU A 112 -15.91 11.09 -18.35
N GLN A 113 -15.36 12.19 -18.86
CA GLN A 113 -14.60 13.14 -18.07
C GLN A 113 -15.55 14.18 -17.48
N GLY A 114 -15.41 14.47 -16.19
CA GLY A 114 -16.21 15.50 -15.57
C GLY A 114 -16.37 15.31 -14.07
N LEU A 115 -17.14 16.22 -13.48
CA LEU A 115 -17.52 16.14 -12.08
C LEU A 115 -18.64 15.10 -11.93
N THR A 116 -18.46 14.17 -11.01
CA THR A 116 -19.50 13.24 -10.54
C THR A 116 -19.45 13.15 -9.02
N ALA A 117 -20.24 12.27 -8.42
CA ALA A 117 -20.22 12.00 -7.00
C ALA A 117 -20.41 10.51 -6.68
N LEU A 118 -19.74 10.07 -5.60
CA LEU A 118 -19.96 8.76 -4.99
C LEU A 118 -21.03 8.89 -3.92
N THR A 119 -22.17 8.22 -4.09
CA THR A 119 -23.36 8.44 -3.24
C THR A 119 -23.93 7.15 -2.68
N TRP A 120 -24.30 7.11 -1.40
CA TRP A 120 -24.93 5.95 -0.76
C TRP A 120 -25.80 6.33 0.45
N SER A 121 -26.66 5.39 0.87
CA SER A 121 -27.44 5.51 2.12
C SER A 121 -26.67 4.93 3.30
N THR A 122 -26.55 5.67 4.40
CA THR A 122 -25.92 5.20 5.64
C THR A 122 -26.77 4.18 6.39
N LEU A 123 -28.06 4.06 6.05
CA LEU A 123 -28.95 3.06 6.63
C LEU A 123 -28.62 1.65 6.17
N THR A 124 -28.18 1.50 4.91
CA THR A 124 -27.95 0.19 4.27
C THR A 124 -26.49 -0.07 3.95
N THR A 125 -25.67 0.98 3.81
CA THR A 125 -24.34 0.88 3.21
C THR A 125 -23.28 1.49 4.12
N ASN A 126 -22.25 0.69 4.41
CA ASN A 126 -21.03 1.15 5.04
C ASN A 126 -19.89 1.09 4.03
N VAL A 127 -19.27 2.23 3.74
CA VAL A 127 -18.05 2.34 2.93
C VAL A 127 -16.89 2.54 3.88
N SER A 128 -15.79 1.81 3.71
CA SER A 128 -14.58 2.03 4.52
C SER A 128 -13.59 2.98 3.84
N TYR A 129 -13.35 2.77 2.55
CA TYR A 129 -12.34 3.47 1.79
C TYR A 129 -12.74 3.55 0.31
N ALA A 130 -12.53 4.71 -0.31
CA ALA A 130 -12.69 4.90 -1.75
C ALA A 130 -11.65 5.87 -2.30
N TYR A 131 -11.07 5.55 -3.45
CA TYR A 131 -10.16 6.43 -4.18
C TYR A 131 -10.25 6.19 -5.69
N VAL A 132 -9.87 7.21 -6.46
CA VAL A 132 -9.74 7.14 -7.91
C VAL A 132 -8.29 7.35 -8.32
N TYR A 133 -7.86 6.70 -9.39
CA TYR A 133 -6.55 6.92 -10.00
C TYR A 133 -6.62 6.73 -11.51
N GLU A 134 -5.60 7.22 -12.21
CA GLU A 134 -5.45 7.08 -13.65
C GLU A 134 -4.24 6.18 -13.93
N PRO A 135 -4.42 4.95 -14.43
CA PRO A 135 -3.31 4.03 -14.68
C PRO A 135 -2.18 4.65 -15.51
N SER A 136 -2.50 5.51 -16.47
CA SER A 136 -1.49 6.19 -17.30
C SER A 136 -0.64 7.23 -16.57
N LYS A 137 -1.05 7.67 -15.37
CA LYS A 137 -0.41 8.78 -14.65
C LYS A 137 -0.13 8.50 -13.17
N VAL A 138 -0.62 7.37 -12.64
CA VAL A 138 -0.62 7.10 -11.21
C VAL A 138 0.77 7.01 -10.60
N LEU A 139 1.80 6.64 -11.37
CA LEU A 139 3.19 6.66 -10.91
C LEU A 139 3.69 8.08 -10.57
N ASP A 140 3.12 9.12 -11.17
CA ASP A 140 3.48 10.51 -10.92
C ASP A 140 2.45 11.25 -10.06
N GLU A 141 1.16 10.98 -10.28
CA GLU A 141 0.05 11.71 -9.62
C GLU A 141 -0.52 10.98 -8.38
N GLY A 142 -0.31 9.67 -8.29
CA GLY A 142 -0.85 8.83 -7.23
C GLY A 142 -2.37 8.69 -7.23
N ILE A 143 -2.86 8.06 -6.18
CA ILE A 143 -4.29 7.93 -5.92
C ILE A 143 -4.89 9.24 -5.38
N ARG A 144 -6.15 9.49 -5.71
CA ARG A 144 -6.94 10.61 -5.21
C ARG A 144 -8.05 10.06 -4.34
N ILE A 145 -7.94 10.28 -3.03
CA ILE A 145 -8.87 9.76 -2.04
C ILE A 145 -10.20 10.50 -2.12
N ILE A 146 -11.29 9.75 -2.21
CA ILE A 146 -12.66 10.26 -2.24
C ILE A 146 -13.27 10.20 -0.84
N TYR A 147 -13.08 9.09 -0.13
CA TYR A 147 -13.67 8.88 1.18
C TYR A 147 -12.81 7.98 2.08
N ILE A 148 -12.74 8.32 3.37
CA ILE A 148 -12.15 7.52 4.43
C ILE A 148 -13.12 7.48 5.60
N THR A 149 -13.47 6.27 6.05
CA THR A 149 -14.27 6.07 7.26
C THR A 149 -13.57 6.60 8.51
N PRO A 150 -14.28 7.19 9.49
CA PRO A 150 -13.66 7.67 10.71
C PRO A 150 -12.76 6.65 11.42
N ALA A 151 -13.10 5.36 11.36
CA ALA A 151 -12.33 4.28 12.00
C ALA A 151 -10.94 4.05 11.39
N ALA A 152 -10.71 4.48 10.14
CA ALA A 152 -9.44 4.34 9.43
C ALA A 152 -8.64 5.64 9.40
N ARG A 153 -9.18 6.76 9.90
CA ARG A 153 -8.48 8.04 9.88
C ARG A 153 -7.36 8.04 10.91
N ASN A 154 -6.13 8.21 10.44
CA ASN A 154 -4.99 8.47 11.30
C ASN A 154 -5.22 9.79 12.04
N SER A 155 -4.85 9.84 13.33
CA SER A 155 -4.74 11.12 14.03
C SER A 155 -3.73 12.00 13.28
N HIS A 156 -4.04 13.29 13.14
CA HIS A 156 -3.12 14.24 12.53
C HIS A 156 -1.88 14.37 13.41
N TYR A 157 -0.88 13.53 13.15
CA TYR A 157 0.50 13.84 13.49
C TYR A 157 0.95 14.86 12.44
N GLY A 158 1.32 16.07 12.87
CA GLY A 158 1.81 17.15 12.01
C GLY A 158 3.11 16.78 11.26
N ASP A 159 3.89 17.78 10.88
CA ASP A 159 5.12 17.70 10.05
C ASP A 159 6.03 16.50 10.40
N SER A 160 5.82 15.37 9.73
CA SER A 160 6.63 14.16 9.86
C SER A 160 7.31 13.87 8.52
N TYR A 161 8.60 13.54 8.59
CA TYR A 161 9.41 13.16 7.43
C TYR A 161 9.41 11.65 7.16
N HIS A 162 8.74 10.85 8.00
CA HIS A 162 8.68 9.40 7.84
C HIS A 162 7.46 9.01 7.00
N PHE A 163 7.65 7.99 6.15
CA PHE A 163 6.56 7.39 5.41
C PHE A 163 5.44 6.90 6.35
N ARG A 164 4.20 7.12 5.95
CA ARG A 164 2.99 6.62 6.60
C ARG A 164 1.95 6.33 5.53
N PRO A 165 1.06 5.33 5.72
CA PRO A 165 -0.05 5.16 4.81
C PRO A 165 -1.00 6.36 4.95
N PRO A 166 -1.81 6.66 3.92
CA PRO A 166 -2.76 7.77 3.99
C PRO A 166 -3.87 7.55 5.04
N LEU A 167 -4.11 6.30 5.43
CA LEU A 167 -5.11 5.85 6.40
C LEU A 167 -4.73 4.47 6.92
N GLY A 168 -5.48 3.96 7.90
CA GLY A 168 -5.45 2.55 8.33
C GLY A 168 -4.18 2.12 9.06
N TRP A 169 -4.12 0.82 9.37
CA TRP A 169 -2.97 0.18 10.00
C TRP A 169 -1.87 -0.12 8.97
N MET A 170 -0.62 0.04 9.36
CA MET A 170 0.55 -0.42 8.61
C MET A 170 1.57 -1.02 9.59
N ASN A 171 2.30 -2.03 9.13
CA ASN A 171 3.48 -2.54 9.81
C ASN A 171 4.65 -2.73 8.83
N ASP A 172 4.94 -3.95 8.41
CA ASP A 172 6.21 -4.31 7.80
C ASP A 172 6.39 -3.69 6.41
N PRO A 173 7.58 -3.16 6.07
CA PRO A 173 7.92 -2.82 4.70
C PRO A 173 8.15 -4.09 3.89
N ASN A 174 7.66 -4.12 2.65
CA ASN A 174 7.70 -5.28 1.77
C ASN A 174 8.15 -4.89 0.36
N GLY A 175 8.65 -5.88 -0.38
CA GLY A 175 8.91 -5.76 -1.83
C GLY A 175 9.80 -4.58 -2.23
N PHE A 176 10.60 -4.03 -1.31
CA PHE A 176 11.32 -2.78 -1.53
C PHE A 176 12.33 -2.94 -2.67
N SER A 177 12.12 -2.20 -3.75
CA SER A 177 12.81 -2.45 -5.02
C SER A 177 12.82 -1.19 -5.88
N LYS A 178 13.57 -1.23 -6.99
CA LYS A 178 13.56 -0.17 -8.00
C LYS A 178 13.10 -0.75 -9.33
N LEU A 179 12.14 -0.10 -9.97
CA LEU A 179 11.70 -0.40 -11.33
C LEU A 179 11.73 0.91 -12.12
N ASN A 180 12.47 0.94 -13.23
CA ASN A 180 12.79 2.15 -13.97
C ASN A 180 13.31 3.27 -13.03
N ASP A 181 12.71 4.46 -13.05
CA ASP A 181 13.11 5.59 -12.23
C ASP A 181 12.45 5.64 -10.84
N ASN A 182 11.60 4.66 -10.52
CA ASN A 182 10.84 4.65 -9.27
C ASN A 182 11.39 3.61 -8.30
N TYR A 183 11.57 4.03 -7.06
CA TYR A 183 11.66 3.15 -5.90
C TYR A 183 10.24 2.76 -5.48
N HIS A 184 9.98 1.46 -5.38
CA HIS A 184 8.70 0.90 -4.94
C HIS A 184 8.83 0.47 -3.48
N LEU A 185 7.91 0.96 -2.65
CA LEU A 185 7.71 0.50 -1.27
C LEU A 185 6.33 -0.13 -1.17
N PHE A 186 6.30 -1.45 -1.01
CA PHE A 186 5.10 -2.15 -0.58
C PHE A 186 5.13 -2.24 0.95
N TYR A 187 3.98 -2.47 1.57
CA TYR A 187 3.90 -2.59 3.02
C TYR A 187 2.66 -3.35 3.45
N GLN A 188 2.74 -4.11 4.53
CA GLN A 188 1.57 -4.70 5.15
C GLN A 188 0.60 -3.60 5.58
N HIS A 189 -0.66 -3.75 5.21
CA HIS A 189 -1.66 -2.71 5.35
C HIS A 189 -3.03 -3.29 5.69
N TYR A 190 -3.78 -2.59 6.55
CA TYR A 190 -5.21 -2.79 6.68
C TYR A 190 -5.96 -1.46 6.57
N PRO A 191 -6.72 -1.23 5.47
CA PRO A 191 -7.28 0.08 5.15
C PRO A 191 -8.59 0.41 5.90
N HIS A 192 -9.16 -0.51 6.69
CA HIS A 192 -10.51 -0.31 7.24
C HIS A 192 -10.52 0.22 8.68
N THR A 193 -9.46 -0.02 9.45
CA THR A 193 -9.31 0.48 10.83
C THR A 193 -7.84 0.73 11.18
N LEU A 194 -7.60 1.33 12.35
CA LEU A 194 -6.26 1.49 12.93
C LEU A 194 -5.77 0.25 13.71
N LYS A 195 -6.32 -0.94 13.47
CA LYS A 195 -5.93 -2.19 14.13
C LYS A 195 -5.53 -3.23 13.09
N TRP A 196 -4.64 -4.13 13.49
CA TRP A 196 -4.27 -5.30 12.69
C TRP A 196 -5.50 -6.19 12.41
N HIS A 197 -5.57 -6.72 11.19
CA HIS A 197 -6.62 -7.60 10.68
C HIS A 197 -6.12 -8.29 9.39
N ALA A 198 -7.01 -8.74 8.49
CA ALA A 198 -6.64 -9.39 7.23
C ALA A 198 -5.67 -8.52 6.40
N MET A 199 -4.40 -8.94 6.32
CA MET A 199 -3.35 -8.14 5.73
C MET A 199 -3.48 -8.00 4.22
N HIS A 200 -3.35 -6.77 3.76
CA HIS A 200 -3.18 -6.36 2.37
C HIS A 200 -1.73 -5.91 2.16
N TRP A 201 -1.30 -5.72 0.91
CA TRP A 201 -0.13 -4.90 0.60
C TRP A 201 -0.56 -3.54 0.08
N GLY A 202 -0.32 -2.50 0.85
CA GLY A 202 -0.31 -1.13 0.36
C GLY A 202 0.93 -0.87 -0.50
N HIS A 203 0.93 0.22 -1.27
CA HIS A 203 2.00 0.53 -2.20
C HIS A 203 2.20 2.04 -2.33
N ALA A 204 3.46 2.45 -2.41
CA ALA A 204 3.89 3.79 -2.73
C ALA A 204 5.14 3.76 -3.62
N VAL A 205 5.33 4.81 -4.40
CA VAL A 205 6.55 5.01 -5.20
C VAL A 205 7.23 6.32 -4.85
N SER A 206 8.55 6.36 -5.06
CA SER A 206 9.35 7.56 -4.85
C SER A 206 10.46 7.66 -5.89
N LYS A 207 10.83 8.89 -6.27
CA LYS A 207 12.00 9.16 -7.11
C LYS A 207 13.27 9.47 -6.29
N ASP A 208 13.11 9.79 -5.00
CA ASP A 208 14.19 10.31 -4.14
C ASP A 208 14.25 9.67 -2.73
N LEU A 209 13.41 8.68 -2.45
CA LEU A 209 13.26 7.97 -1.16
C LEU A 209 12.72 8.82 -0.01
N VAL A 210 12.34 10.08 -0.26
CA VAL A 210 11.84 11.02 0.74
C VAL A 210 10.39 11.39 0.43
N ASN A 211 10.10 11.75 -0.82
CA ASN A 211 8.79 12.15 -1.29
C ASN A 211 8.09 10.94 -1.90
N TRP A 212 6.93 10.59 -1.36
CA TRP A 212 6.20 9.37 -1.73
C TRP A 212 4.86 9.70 -2.40
N VAL A 213 4.61 9.03 -3.52
CA VAL A 213 3.34 9.03 -4.24
C VAL A 213 2.60 7.75 -3.84
N HIS A 214 1.41 7.90 -3.26
CA HIS A 214 0.60 6.75 -2.85
C HIS A 214 -0.06 6.08 -4.04
N MET A 215 0.05 4.76 -4.11
CA MET A 215 -0.41 3.93 -5.21
C MET A 215 -1.65 3.12 -4.80
N PRO A 216 -2.37 2.52 -5.77
CA PRO A 216 -3.44 1.59 -5.46
C PRO A 216 -2.94 0.44 -4.56
N ILE A 217 -3.84 -0.12 -3.76
CA ILE A 217 -3.55 -1.31 -2.96
C ILE A 217 -3.19 -2.46 -3.91
N PHE A 218 -2.00 -3.05 -3.70
CA PHE A 218 -1.35 -3.95 -4.64
C PHE A 218 -1.81 -5.40 -4.48
N LEU A 219 -1.81 -5.93 -3.24
CA LEU A 219 -2.34 -7.26 -2.92
C LEU A 219 -3.46 -7.17 -1.89
N ARG A 220 -4.44 -8.05 -2.05
CA ARG A 220 -5.62 -8.16 -1.20
C ARG A 220 -5.74 -9.61 -0.74
N PRO A 221 -6.12 -9.85 0.53
CA PRO A 221 -6.37 -11.19 1.01
C PRO A 221 -7.60 -11.78 0.31
N ASP A 222 -7.65 -13.11 0.21
CA ASP A 222 -8.86 -13.79 -0.23
C ASP A 222 -10.02 -13.49 0.72
N ILE A 223 -11.24 -13.41 0.18
CA ILE A 223 -12.46 -13.15 0.94
C ILE A 223 -12.64 -14.17 2.08
N ILE A 224 -12.18 -15.42 1.91
CA ILE A 224 -12.21 -16.47 2.92
C ILE A 224 -11.46 -16.04 4.19
N VAL A 225 -10.30 -15.39 4.06
CA VAL A 225 -9.51 -14.91 5.21
C VAL A 225 -10.30 -13.86 5.98
N THR A 226 -10.89 -12.91 5.26
CA THR A 226 -11.67 -11.84 5.86
C THR A 226 -12.93 -12.35 6.56
N GLN A 227 -13.69 -13.25 5.93
CA GLN A 227 -14.99 -13.69 6.43
C GLN A 227 -14.91 -14.88 7.40
N LYS A 228 -14.17 -15.93 7.04
CA LYS A 228 -14.13 -17.18 7.80
C LYS A 228 -13.14 -17.09 8.96
N HIS A 229 -12.01 -16.41 8.79
CA HIS A 229 -10.94 -16.35 9.79
C HIS A 229 -11.02 -15.10 10.66
N LYS A 230 -12.08 -14.30 10.49
CA LYS A 230 -12.32 -13.06 11.25
C LYS A 230 -11.09 -12.14 11.23
N GLY A 231 -10.45 -12.07 10.05
CA GLY A 231 -9.26 -11.26 9.83
C GLY A 231 -7.96 -11.79 10.38
N ASN A 232 -7.89 -13.04 10.85
CA ASN A 232 -6.63 -13.64 11.22
C ASN A 232 -5.95 -14.21 9.96
N GLY A 233 -4.86 -13.59 9.53
CA GLY A 233 -4.05 -14.02 8.38
C GLY A 233 -4.04 -12.99 7.23
N GLY A 234 -3.85 -13.48 6.01
CA GLY A 234 -3.86 -12.69 4.78
C GLY A 234 -2.49 -12.62 4.11
N ILE A 235 -2.23 -11.52 3.43
CA ILE A 235 -1.01 -11.33 2.62
C ILE A 235 0.10 -10.77 3.52
N PHE A 236 0.91 -11.66 4.06
CA PHE A 236 2.02 -11.36 4.95
C PHE A 236 3.25 -10.85 4.18
N SER A 237 4.35 -10.66 4.90
CA SER A 237 5.53 -9.94 4.42
C SER A 237 6.28 -10.70 3.34
N GLY A 238 7.16 -9.98 2.66
CA GLY A 238 7.89 -10.54 1.54
C GLY A 238 8.78 -9.54 0.82
N SER A 239 9.37 -10.01 -0.27
CA SER A 239 10.42 -9.30 -1.04
C SER A 239 10.08 -9.22 -2.52
N ALA A 240 10.93 -8.54 -3.28
CA ALA A 240 10.81 -8.44 -4.72
C ALA A 240 12.19 -8.58 -5.38
N ILE A 241 12.20 -9.19 -6.56
CA ILE A 241 13.37 -9.25 -7.45
C ILE A 241 12.99 -8.66 -8.82
N PRO A 242 13.94 -8.08 -9.57
CA PRO A 242 13.67 -7.62 -10.92
C PRO A 242 13.41 -8.81 -11.86
N LEU A 243 12.47 -8.65 -12.79
CA LEU A 243 12.34 -9.54 -13.94
C LEU A 243 13.53 -9.34 -14.91
N PRO A 244 13.82 -10.33 -15.78
CA PRO A 244 14.85 -10.20 -16.81
C PRO A 244 14.70 -8.89 -17.60
N ASN A 245 15.83 -8.23 -17.89
CA ASN A 245 15.89 -6.94 -18.56
C ASN A 245 15.11 -5.81 -17.87
N ASN A 246 14.83 -5.92 -16.56
CA ASN A 246 14.09 -4.93 -15.78
C ASN A 246 12.68 -4.61 -16.32
N GLN A 247 12.05 -5.57 -17.00
CA GLN A 247 10.71 -5.41 -17.59
C GLN A 247 9.55 -5.45 -16.59
N GLY A 248 9.86 -5.49 -15.30
CA GLY A 248 8.90 -5.62 -14.22
C GLY A 248 9.55 -6.17 -12.95
N LEU A 249 8.72 -6.51 -11.97
CA LEU A 249 9.13 -7.09 -10.70
C LEU A 249 8.44 -8.44 -10.49
N ARG A 250 9.15 -9.38 -9.89
CA ARG A 250 8.57 -10.57 -9.28
C ARG A 250 8.56 -10.37 -7.77
N LEU A 251 7.39 -10.44 -7.17
CA LEU A 251 7.20 -10.34 -5.74
C LEU A 251 7.01 -11.73 -5.16
N PHE A 252 7.51 -11.92 -3.95
CA PHE A 252 7.34 -13.11 -3.14
C PHE A 252 6.72 -12.67 -1.82
N TYR A 253 5.76 -13.42 -1.32
CA TYR A 253 5.09 -13.10 -0.07
C TYR A 253 4.58 -14.35 0.62
N THR A 254 4.31 -14.25 1.92
CA THR A 254 3.65 -15.31 2.66
C THR A 254 2.13 -15.11 2.61
N ASP A 255 1.40 -16.17 2.30
CA ASP A 255 -0.05 -16.24 2.42
C ASP A 255 -0.37 -17.05 3.68
N ASP A 256 -0.86 -16.39 4.73
CA ASP A 256 -1.28 -17.04 5.98
C ASP A 256 -2.79 -17.30 5.94
N ILE A 257 -3.13 -18.58 5.83
CA ILE A 257 -4.51 -19.05 5.88
C ILE A 257 -4.70 -19.76 7.22
N SER A 258 -5.10 -18.98 8.23
CA SER A 258 -5.04 -19.38 9.63
C SER A 258 -6.08 -20.43 10.07
N ASP A 259 -6.88 -21.04 9.17
CA ASP A 259 -7.88 -22.06 9.53
C ASP A 259 -7.42 -23.51 9.34
N LYS A 260 -6.21 -23.72 8.82
CA LYS A 260 -5.62 -25.04 8.83
C LYS A 260 -5.02 -25.23 10.22
N GLU A 261 -5.50 -26.26 10.90
CA GLU A 261 -4.81 -26.85 12.05
C GLU A 261 -4.06 -28.10 11.53
N PRO A 262 -2.72 -28.11 11.57
CA PRO A 262 -1.84 -27.05 12.08
C PRO A 262 -1.75 -25.83 11.14
N LYS A 263 -1.43 -24.66 11.73
CA LYS A 263 -1.19 -23.37 11.02
C LYS A 263 -0.43 -23.59 9.73
N LYS A 264 -0.87 -22.97 8.63
CA LYS A 264 -0.24 -23.15 7.32
C LYS A 264 0.01 -21.82 6.60
N GLU A 265 1.29 -21.47 6.55
CA GLU A 265 1.83 -20.35 5.78
C GLU A 265 2.39 -20.89 4.44
N TYR A 266 1.96 -20.30 3.31
CA TYR A 266 2.43 -20.65 1.97
C TYR A 266 3.32 -19.54 1.43
N GLN A 267 4.40 -19.88 0.73
CA GLN A 267 5.14 -18.85 -0.01
C GLN A 267 4.58 -18.78 -1.41
N ARG A 268 4.16 -17.59 -1.81
CA ARG A 268 3.56 -17.31 -3.11
C ARG A 268 4.40 -16.32 -3.89
N SER A 269 4.23 -16.34 -5.20
CA SER A 269 4.85 -15.39 -6.11
C SER A 269 3.84 -14.80 -7.08
N VAL A 270 4.01 -13.53 -7.42
CA VAL A 270 3.25 -12.83 -8.45
C VAL A 270 4.17 -11.85 -9.16
N ILE A 271 3.85 -11.46 -10.38
CA ILE A 271 4.62 -10.47 -11.12
C ILE A 271 3.82 -9.18 -11.31
N THR A 272 4.53 -8.08 -11.55
CA THR A 272 3.97 -6.84 -12.10
C THR A 272 4.87 -6.38 -13.25
N LEU A 273 4.26 -5.92 -14.34
CA LEU A 273 4.96 -5.43 -15.52
C LEU A 273 5.05 -3.90 -15.55
N ASP A 274 4.06 -3.23 -14.96
CA ASP A 274 3.95 -1.78 -14.89
C ASP A 274 4.38 -1.20 -13.54
N GLY A 275 4.57 -2.05 -12.54
CA GLY A 275 4.85 -1.65 -11.17
C GLY A 275 3.65 -1.03 -10.45
N ILE A 276 2.43 -1.13 -11.02
CA ILE A 276 1.20 -0.54 -10.48
C ILE A 276 0.29 -1.67 -9.96
N MET A 277 0.06 -2.70 -10.76
CA MET A 277 -0.82 -3.82 -10.42
C MET A 277 -0.17 -5.18 -10.69
N PRO A 278 -0.60 -6.25 -10.00
CA PRO A 278 -0.25 -7.61 -10.36
C PRO A 278 -0.68 -7.94 -11.80
N ALA A 279 0.19 -8.61 -12.54
CA ALA A 279 -0.10 -9.15 -13.87
C ALA A 279 -0.36 -10.66 -13.77
N GLY A 280 -1.63 -11.00 -13.56
CA GLY A 280 -2.09 -12.38 -13.41
C GLY A 280 -2.31 -12.80 -11.96
N GLU A 281 -2.63 -14.08 -11.77
CA GLU A 281 -2.85 -14.68 -10.45
C GLU A 281 -1.52 -15.05 -9.77
N SER A 282 -1.52 -15.05 -8.44
CA SER A 282 -0.38 -15.49 -7.64
C SER A 282 -0.27 -17.02 -7.58
N GLU A 283 0.93 -17.55 -7.72
CA GLU A 283 1.22 -18.98 -7.66
C GLU A 283 1.86 -19.38 -6.33
N VAL A 284 1.60 -20.60 -5.85
CA VAL A 284 2.29 -21.16 -4.68
C VAL A 284 3.64 -21.73 -5.11
N ILE A 285 4.73 -21.22 -4.56
CA ILE A 285 6.10 -21.65 -4.89
C ILE A 285 6.70 -22.58 -3.82
N LEU A 286 6.30 -22.44 -2.55
CA LEU A 286 6.70 -23.32 -1.46
C LEU A 286 5.48 -23.61 -0.58
N PRO A 287 4.85 -24.80 -0.72
CA PRO A 287 3.59 -25.10 -0.04
C PRO A 287 3.75 -25.59 1.39
N ASN A 288 4.96 -25.98 1.80
CA ASN A 288 5.26 -26.53 3.12
C ASN A 288 6.69 -26.14 3.55
N PRO A 289 6.96 -26.06 4.88
CA PRO A 289 8.32 -25.97 5.40
C PRO A 289 9.13 -27.26 5.09
N PRO A 290 10.45 -27.27 5.37
CA PRO A 290 11.27 -28.49 5.28
C PRO A 290 10.68 -29.64 6.11
N THR A 291 10.91 -30.87 5.66
CA THR A 291 10.40 -32.06 6.36
C THR A 291 11.12 -32.26 7.69
N PRO A 292 10.54 -33.04 8.64
CA PRO A 292 11.22 -33.36 9.90
C PRO A 292 12.59 -34.02 9.75
N ASP A 293 12.82 -34.76 8.65
CA ASP A 293 14.12 -35.37 8.33
C ASP A 293 15.16 -34.33 7.86
N GLN A 294 14.70 -33.20 7.31
CA GLN A 294 15.57 -32.09 6.89
C GLN A 294 15.86 -31.14 8.05
N VAL A 295 14.83 -30.77 8.82
CA VAL A 295 14.95 -29.90 9.99
C VAL A 295 13.97 -30.39 11.06
N ALA A 296 14.51 -30.88 12.18
CA ALA A 296 13.68 -31.40 13.25
C ALA A 296 12.91 -30.27 13.97
N ASN A 297 11.70 -30.59 14.43
CA ASN A 297 10.89 -29.77 15.34
C ASN A 297 10.46 -28.38 14.81
N LEU A 298 10.44 -28.15 13.50
CA LEU A 298 9.84 -26.93 12.96
C LEU A 298 8.35 -26.82 13.33
N THR A 299 7.93 -25.63 13.75
CA THR A 299 6.53 -25.29 13.97
C THR A 299 5.85 -24.91 12.65
N GLY A 300 4.59 -24.46 12.73
CA GLY A 300 3.85 -23.91 11.58
C GLY A 300 4.31 -22.52 11.13
N ASP A 301 5.30 -21.91 11.81
CA ASP A 301 5.90 -20.65 11.39
C ASP A 301 6.86 -20.90 10.22
N PHE A 302 6.57 -20.31 9.08
CA PHE A 302 7.27 -20.45 7.81
C PHE A 302 6.92 -19.25 6.93
N ARG A 303 7.67 -18.15 7.05
CA ARG A 303 7.24 -16.87 6.44
C ARG A 303 8.36 -15.91 6.10
N ASP A 304 7.96 -14.81 5.47
CA ASP A 304 8.72 -13.61 5.14
C ASP A 304 9.85 -13.89 4.13
N PRO A 305 9.51 -14.40 2.92
CA PRO A 305 10.49 -14.77 1.92
C PRO A 305 11.31 -13.56 1.48
N ASN A 306 12.62 -13.61 1.70
CA ASN A 306 13.56 -12.62 1.22
C ASN A 306 14.47 -13.23 0.14
N ALA A 307 14.19 -12.89 -1.12
CA ALA A 307 14.90 -13.39 -2.28
C ALA A 307 16.02 -12.44 -2.74
N PHE A 308 17.18 -13.01 -3.07
CA PHE A 308 18.36 -12.27 -3.50
C PHE A 308 19.27 -13.13 -4.40
N MET A 309 20.15 -12.49 -5.16
CA MET A 309 21.15 -13.19 -5.99
C MET A 309 22.31 -13.66 -5.11
N GLY A 310 22.59 -14.96 -5.12
CA GLY A 310 23.74 -15.55 -4.44
C GLY A 310 25.07 -15.28 -5.18
N PRO A 311 26.22 -15.41 -4.48
CA PRO A 311 27.53 -15.24 -5.09
C PRO A 311 27.87 -16.33 -6.14
N ASP A 312 27.11 -17.43 -6.14
CA ASP A 312 27.18 -18.51 -7.13
C ASP A 312 26.35 -18.24 -8.39
N GLY A 313 25.74 -17.05 -8.50
CA GLY A 313 24.92 -16.66 -9.64
C GLY A 313 23.53 -17.30 -9.67
N LYS A 314 23.08 -17.87 -8.54
CA LYS A 314 21.74 -18.46 -8.40
C LYS A 314 20.86 -17.62 -7.50
N TRP A 315 19.55 -17.59 -7.78
CA TRP A 315 18.60 -16.99 -6.86
C TRP A 315 18.52 -17.80 -5.56
N LYS A 316 18.60 -17.08 -4.44
CA LYS A 316 18.48 -17.57 -3.07
C LYS A 316 17.26 -16.95 -2.41
N MET A 317 16.69 -17.64 -1.44
CA MET A 317 15.59 -17.14 -0.62
C MET A 317 15.80 -17.56 0.82
N ILE A 318 15.66 -16.63 1.76
CA ILE A 318 15.62 -16.94 3.18
C ILE A 318 14.20 -16.82 3.72
N LEU A 319 13.85 -17.68 4.67
CA LEU A 319 12.57 -17.73 5.35
C LEU A 319 12.78 -17.88 6.85
N GLY A 320 11.97 -17.18 7.64
CA GLY A 320 11.93 -17.30 9.09
C GLY A 320 11.06 -18.49 9.52
N SER A 321 11.53 -19.24 10.51
CA SER A 321 10.79 -20.32 11.15
C SER A 321 11.20 -20.46 12.62
N TYR A 322 10.61 -21.42 13.33
CA TYR A 322 10.91 -21.72 14.73
C TYR A 322 11.00 -23.23 14.94
N ASN A 323 12.05 -23.72 15.60
CA ASN A 323 12.34 -25.16 15.74
C ASN A 323 11.99 -25.73 17.12
N GLY A 324 11.13 -25.06 17.89
CA GLY A 324 10.80 -25.45 19.26
C GLY A 324 11.76 -24.91 20.32
N LYS A 325 12.99 -24.54 19.95
CA LYS A 325 14.01 -23.96 20.84
C LYS A 325 14.32 -22.49 20.54
N GLY A 326 14.39 -22.14 19.26
CA GLY A 326 14.79 -20.82 18.80
C GLY A 326 14.29 -20.51 17.40
N GLY A 327 14.39 -19.24 17.01
CA GLY A 327 14.13 -18.83 15.64
C GLY A 327 15.21 -19.37 14.70
N VAL A 328 14.83 -19.81 13.50
CA VAL A 328 15.77 -20.31 12.49
C VAL A 328 15.59 -19.58 11.18
N LEU A 329 16.69 -19.46 10.42
CA LEU A 329 16.69 -18.98 9.05
C LEU A 329 16.92 -20.15 8.10
N LEU A 330 15.92 -20.44 7.28
CA LEU A 330 15.94 -21.48 6.27
C LEU A 330 16.43 -20.89 4.96
N LEU A 331 17.41 -21.52 4.30
CA LEU A 331 17.89 -21.11 2.98
C LEU A 331 17.33 -22.04 1.89
N TYR A 332 16.82 -21.41 0.84
CA TYR A 332 16.38 -22.04 -0.40
C TYR A 332 17.19 -21.51 -1.58
N SER A 333 17.27 -22.31 -2.65
CA SER A 333 17.91 -21.93 -3.92
C SER A 333 17.09 -22.47 -5.09
N THR A 334 17.18 -21.79 -6.23
CA THR A 334 16.65 -22.32 -7.51
C THR A 334 17.69 -22.22 -8.61
N ASP A 335 17.64 -23.16 -9.56
CA ASP A 335 18.39 -23.12 -10.82
C ASP A 335 17.65 -22.34 -11.93
N ASP A 336 16.39 -21.97 -11.69
CA ASP A 336 15.62 -21.10 -12.60
C ASP A 336 16.23 -19.69 -12.59
N PRO A 337 16.81 -19.23 -13.72
CA PRO A 337 17.46 -17.91 -13.79
C PRO A 337 16.47 -16.75 -13.61
N THR A 338 15.16 -17.00 -13.71
CA THR A 338 14.11 -16.00 -13.49
C THR A 338 13.61 -15.96 -12.05
N GLY A 339 14.01 -16.92 -11.21
CA GLY A 339 13.53 -17.07 -9.83
C GLY A 339 12.06 -17.44 -9.71
N ALA A 340 11.40 -17.83 -10.81
CA ALA A 340 9.96 -18.09 -10.83
C ALA A 340 9.59 -19.40 -10.14
N THR A 341 10.38 -20.44 -10.36
CA THR A 341 10.04 -21.82 -9.98
C THR A 341 11.25 -22.58 -9.44
N GLY A 342 11.08 -23.84 -9.04
CA GLY A 342 12.20 -24.74 -8.73
C GLY A 342 12.94 -24.47 -7.41
N TRP A 343 12.31 -23.77 -6.47
CA TRP A 343 12.89 -23.49 -5.16
C TRP A 343 13.07 -24.78 -4.33
N ALA A 344 14.30 -25.09 -3.96
CA ALA A 344 14.66 -26.25 -3.15
C ALA A 344 15.34 -25.81 -1.85
N PHE A 345 15.00 -26.49 -0.74
CA PHE A 345 15.66 -26.28 0.54
C PHE A 345 17.14 -26.66 0.45
N VAL A 346 18.01 -25.82 1.01
CA VAL A 346 19.46 -26.00 1.00
C VAL A 346 19.95 -26.35 2.40
N ASN A 347 19.71 -25.47 3.38
CA ASN A 347 20.17 -25.66 4.76
C ASN A 347 19.49 -24.70 5.74
N VAL A 348 19.62 -24.95 7.03
CA VAL A 348 19.47 -23.92 8.08
C VAL A 348 20.76 -23.12 8.13
N ILE A 349 20.70 -21.81 7.89
CA ILE A 349 21.89 -20.94 7.85
C ILE A 349 22.12 -20.18 9.15
N TRP A 350 21.12 -20.15 10.02
CA TRP A 350 21.22 -19.55 11.35
C TRP A 350 20.15 -20.13 12.28
N GLU A 351 20.50 -20.30 13.54
CA GLU A 351 19.61 -20.70 14.63
C GLU A 351 19.88 -19.78 15.82
N ASP A 352 18.81 -19.29 16.44
CA ASP A 352 18.87 -18.47 17.64
C ASP A 352 19.09 -19.33 18.87
N ASP A 353 20.27 -19.28 19.45
CA ASP A 353 20.65 -19.98 20.67
C ASP A 353 20.64 -19.08 21.91
N ARG A 354 20.21 -17.81 21.80
CA ARG A 354 20.27 -16.85 22.91
C ARG A 354 19.35 -17.18 24.08
N LEU A 355 18.39 -18.10 23.87
CA LEU A 355 17.43 -18.56 24.88
C LEU A 355 17.69 -20.01 25.34
N ALA A 356 18.77 -20.65 24.86
CA ALA A 356 19.08 -22.06 25.09
C ALA A 356 19.82 -22.34 26.41
#